data_AF-A0A1S3QJ33-F1
#
_entry.id   AF-A0A1S3QJ33-F1
#
_cell.length_a   1.000
_cell.length_b   1.000
_cell.length_c   1.000
_cell.angle_alpha   90.00
_cell.angle_beta   90.00
_cell.angle_gamma   90.00
#
_symmetry.space_group_name_H-M   'P 1'
#
loop_
_entity.id
_entity.type
_entity.pdbx_description
1 polymer ?
#
loop_
_entity_poly.entity_id
_entity_poly.type
_entity_poly.pdbx_seq_one_letter_code
_entity_poly.pdbx_strand_id
1 'polypeptide(L)'
;MDNKKAAEDLTDYFKTYFGNNLQKELLKAPPSTDYVLAPTTHLIRKRREELDIHKAMEALQEENKLKNVRALKIAVKERELARQKAGNLLILKQELKALTKERVKIAALVEKHEIYSRFLDKVVKASKQFQEAWQVMSRVDTLVQTREELLTSIKQNQECCETVRTQLTQYLEQNEDRLLHYNNRLAKLHRILDRVHSETMLWESRWAHIQNTATTKTMLLATIKMATVNLYQTTNKKAQDGWGEVALKDTLKQLDKVQKFLSNLHLYLGEGQPSTNKSTFPTLTHLTLNHIHTLKPLTKD
;
A
#
# COMPACT_ATOMS: atom_id res chain seq x y z
N MET A 1 -98.55 47.94 -69.73
CA MET A 1 -97.23 47.37 -69.42
C MET A 1 -96.37 47.52 -70.67
N ASP A 2 -96.30 48.73 -71.26
CA ASP A 2 -96.01 48.84 -72.71
C ASP A 2 -95.06 49.98 -73.12
N ASN A 3 -94.48 50.76 -72.19
CA ASN A 3 -93.71 51.97 -72.56
C ASN A 3 -92.18 51.87 -72.38
N LYS A 4 -91.67 50.88 -71.63
CA LYS A 4 -90.21 50.71 -71.41
C LYS A 4 -89.52 49.98 -72.56
N LYS A 5 -90.19 48.99 -73.16
CA LYS A 5 -89.70 48.28 -74.34
C LYS A 5 -89.77 49.16 -75.60
N ALA A 6 -90.80 50.00 -75.70
CA ALA A 6 -90.89 51.05 -76.73
C ALA A 6 -89.80 52.14 -76.59
N ALA A 7 -89.37 52.50 -75.37
CA ALA A 7 -88.35 53.53 -75.16
C ALA A 7 -86.91 53.04 -75.43
N GLU A 8 -86.59 51.78 -75.12
CA GLU A 8 -85.29 51.18 -75.47
C GLU A 8 -85.20 50.91 -76.98
N ASP A 9 -86.24 50.39 -77.62
CA ASP A 9 -86.28 50.21 -79.08
C ASP A 9 -86.24 51.55 -79.83
N LEU A 10 -86.84 52.62 -79.28
CA LEU A 10 -86.74 53.97 -79.87
C LEU A 10 -85.34 54.56 -79.68
N THR A 11 -84.70 54.39 -78.51
CA THR A 11 -83.35 54.90 -78.25
C THR A 11 -82.30 54.17 -79.09
N ASP A 12 -82.49 52.86 -79.29
CA ASP A 12 -81.62 52.06 -80.15
C ASP A 12 -81.88 52.35 -81.63
N TYR A 13 -83.14 52.56 -82.04
CA TYR A 13 -83.50 53.10 -83.36
C TYR A 13 -82.89 54.48 -83.60
N PHE A 14 -82.91 55.40 -82.63
CA PHE A 14 -82.26 56.70 -82.76
C PHE A 14 -80.74 56.55 -82.86
N LYS A 15 -80.10 55.69 -82.06
CA LYS A 15 -78.65 55.46 -82.14
C LYS A 15 -78.21 54.77 -83.42
N THR A 16 -78.94 53.78 -83.93
CA THR A 16 -78.59 53.11 -85.20
C THR A 16 -79.04 53.89 -86.43
N TYR A 17 -80.21 54.53 -86.42
CA TYR A 17 -80.69 55.33 -87.56
C TYR A 17 -79.89 56.63 -87.70
N PHE A 18 -79.65 57.39 -86.61
CA PHE A 18 -78.78 58.57 -86.68
C PHE A 18 -77.30 58.17 -86.76
N GLY A 19 -76.83 57.14 -86.06
CA GLY A 19 -75.44 56.70 -86.15
C GLY A 19 -75.06 56.25 -87.56
N ASN A 20 -75.91 55.43 -88.20
CA ASN A 20 -75.63 54.96 -89.57
C ASN A 20 -75.90 56.03 -90.64
N ASN A 21 -76.83 56.98 -90.43
CA ASN A 21 -77.00 58.11 -91.35
C ASN A 21 -75.93 59.20 -91.18
N LEU A 22 -75.46 59.51 -89.97
CA LEU A 22 -74.29 60.39 -89.79
C LEU A 22 -73.05 59.77 -90.41
N GLN A 23 -72.87 58.45 -90.31
CA GLN A 23 -71.73 57.76 -90.92
C GLN A 23 -71.85 57.66 -92.45
N LYS A 24 -73.07 57.62 -93.02
CA LYS A 24 -73.31 57.70 -94.48
C LYS A 24 -73.19 59.12 -95.03
N GLU A 25 -73.54 60.15 -94.26
CA GLU A 25 -73.44 61.55 -94.68
C GLU A 25 -72.05 62.15 -94.43
N LEU A 26 -71.27 61.59 -93.51
CA LEU A 26 -69.83 61.87 -93.36
C LEU A 26 -68.97 61.18 -94.44
N LEU A 27 -69.50 60.22 -95.19
CA LEU A 27 -68.83 59.62 -96.37
C LEU A 27 -69.17 60.32 -97.70
N LYS A 28 -70.02 61.36 -97.68
CA LYS A 28 -70.45 62.16 -98.85
C LYS A 28 -69.91 63.60 -98.88
N ALA A 29 -68.99 63.95 -97.99
CA ALA A 29 -68.33 65.27 -97.98
C ALA A 29 -67.06 65.29 -98.86
N PRO A 30 -66.78 66.37 -99.62
CA PRO A 30 -65.56 66.54 -100.41
C PRO A 30 -64.32 66.69 -99.49
N PRO A 31 -63.08 66.45 -99.98
CA PRO A 31 -61.92 66.32 -99.11
C PRO A 31 -61.52 67.66 -98.47
N SER A 32 -61.44 67.65 -97.14
CA SER A 32 -60.61 68.47 -96.24
C SER A 32 -60.62 69.99 -96.39
N THR A 33 -61.04 70.70 -95.34
CA THR A 33 -60.37 71.93 -94.87
C THR A 33 -60.63 72.14 -93.38
N ASP A 34 -59.56 72.05 -92.59
CA ASP A 34 -59.43 72.67 -91.26
C ASP A 34 -59.83 74.15 -91.35
N TYR A 35 -60.93 74.56 -90.73
CA TYR A 35 -61.21 75.97 -90.49
C TYR A 35 -61.66 76.19 -89.04
N VAL A 36 -60.74 76.81 -88.29
CA VAL A 36 -60.99 77.80 -87.23
C VAL A 36 -61.66 77.27 -85.97
N LEU A 37 -60.83 76.71 -85.09
CA LEU A 37 -61.04 76.79 -83.65
C LEU A 37 -60.93 78.27 -83.22
N ALA A 38 -61.80 78.76 -82.34
CA ALA A 38 -61.73 80.15 -81.83
C ALA A 38 -60.35 80.45 -81.18
N PRO A 39 -59.81 81.69 -81.22
CA PRO A 39 -58.48 82.05 -80.71
C PRO A 39 -58.19 81.62 -79.25
N THR A 40 -59.20 81.65 -78.39
CA THR A 40 -59.16 81.14 -77.02
C THR A 40 -58.88 79.63 -76.98
N THR A 41 -59.43 78.88 -77.93
CA THR A 41 -59.23 77.43 -78.08
C THR A 41 -57.82 77.09 -78.57
N HIS A 42 -57.22 77.90 -79.47
CA HIS A 42 -55.84 77.71 -79.93
C HIS A 42 -54.82 77.93 -78.80
N LEU A 43 -54.99 78.95 -77.97
CA LEU A 43 -54.12 79.19 -76.80
C LEU A 43 -54.25 78.07 -75.76
N ILE A 44 -55.47 77.56 -75.53
CA ILE A 44 -55.71 76.42 -74.64
C ILE A 44 -55.07 75.15 -75.21
N ARG A 45 -55.17 74.92 -76.53
CA ARG A 45 -54.59 73.74 -77.19
C ARG A 45 -53.06 73.79 -77.17
N LYS A 46 -52.44 74.92 -77.50
CA LYS A 46 -50.98 75.09 -77.44
C LYS A 46 -50.44 74.95 -76.03
N ARG A 47 -51.14 75.51 -75.03
CA ARG A 47 -50.77 75.35 -73.61
C ARG A 47 -50.94 73.91 -73.13
N ARG A 48 -51.90 73.16 -73.70
CA ARG A 48 -52.06 71.72 -73.45
C ARG A 48 -50.96 70.90 -74.13
N GLU A 49 -50.61 71.20 -75.38
CA GLU A 49 -49.49 70.60 -76.09
C GLU A 49 -48.16 70.82 -75.35
N GLU A 50 -47.87 72.05 -74.92
CA GLU A 50 -46.66 72.37 -74.14
C GLU A 50 -46.65 71.65 -72.77
N LEU A 51 -47.80 71.56 -72.09
CA LEU A 51 -47.93 70.82 -70.84
C LEU A 51 -47.73 69.31 -71.04
N ASP A 52 -48.24 68.74 -72.13
CA ASP A 52 -48.11 67.32 -72.45
C ASP A 52 -46.67 66.99 -72.87
N ILE A 53 -45.99 67.88 -73.61
CA ILE A 53 -44.55 67.77 -73.90
C ILE A 53 -43.73 67.87 -72.63
N HIS A 54 -44.02 68.81 -71.73
CA HIS A 54 -43.32 68.94 -70.45
C HIS A 54 -43.49 67.68 -69.60
N LYS A 55 -44.71 67.16 -69.48
CA LYS A 55 -45.00 65.89 -68.80
C LYS A 55 -44.27 64.70 -69.44
N ALA A 56 -44.21 64.65 -70.76
CA ALA A 56 -43.47 63.60 -71.47
C ALA A 56 -41.95 63.71 -71.24
N MET A 57 -41.40 64.93 -71.21
CA MET A 57 -39.99 65.17 -70.90
C MET A 57 -39.66 64.83 -69.45
N GLU A 58 -40.51 65.19 -68.49
CA GLU A 58 -40.40 64.77 -67.08
C GLU A 58 -40.47 63.24 -66.95
N ALA A 59 -41.39 62.59 -67.67
CA ALA A 59 -41.51 61.12 -67.67
C ALA A 59 -40.25 60.44 -68.23
N LEU A 60 -39.66 60.97 -69.31
CA LEU A 60 -38.40 60.46 -69.87
C LEU A 60 -37.21 60.72 -68.94
N GLN A 61 -37.15 61.88 -68.30
CA GLN A 61 -36.12 62.17 -67.29
C GLN A 61 -36.23 61.20 -66.11
N GLU A 62 -37.44 60.93 -65.64
CA GLU A 62 -37.68 59.99 -64.54
C GLU A 62 -37.37 58.54 -64.95
N GLU A 63 -37.74 58.13 -66.16
CA GLU A 63 -37.37 56.81 -66.71
C GLU A 63 -35.85 56.65 -66.83
N ASN A 64 -35.15 57.70 -67.28
CA ASN A 64 -33.70 57.71 -67.40
C ASN A 64 -33.03 57.65 -66.02
N LYS A 65 -33.53 58.40 -65.03
CA LYS A 65 -33.09 58.26 -63.62
C LYS A 65 -33.30 56.82 -63.12
N LEU A 66 -34.45 56.20 -63.38
CA LEU A 66 -34.72 54.80 -62.98
C LEU A 66 -33.80 53.80 -63.68
N LYS A 67 -33.44 54.02 -64.96
CA LYS A 67 -32.44 53.20 -65.67
C LYS A 67 -31.04 53.40 -65.08
N ASN A 68 -30.65 54.63 -64.77
CA ASN A 68 -29.36 54.95 -64.15
C ASN A 68 -29.26 54.33 -62.75
N VAL A 69 -30.31 54.42 -61.92
CA VAL A 69 -30.35 53.77 -60.60
C VAL A 69 -30.23 52.24 -60.72
N ARG A 70 -30.92 51.62 -61.69
CA ARG A 70 -30.82 50.18 -61.93
C ARG A 70 -29.42 49.76 -62.40
N ALA A 71 -28.83 50.48 -63.35
CA ALA A 71 -27.47 50.24 -63.84
C ALA A 71 -26.44 50.39 -62.71
N LEU A 72 -26.55 51.45 -61.89
CA LEU A 72 -25.72 51.65 -60.71
C LEU A 72 -25.87 50.51 -59.70
N LYS A 73 -27.09 50.04 -59.43
CA LYS A 73 -27.32 48.92 -58.50
C LYS A 73 -26.70 47.61 -59.00
N ILE A 74 -26.72 47.36 -60.31
CA ILE A 74 -26.06 46.20 -60.92
C ILE A 74 -24.55 46.33 -60.79
N ALA A 75 -23.98 47.48 -61.15
CA ALA A 75 -22.54 47.73 -61.05
C ALA A 75 -22.01 47.61 -59.61
N VAL A 76 -22.77 48.10 -58.62
CA VAL A 76 -22.42 47.95 -57.20
C VAL A 76 -22.46 46.48 -56.76
N LYS A 77 -23.50 45.73 -57.14
CA LYS A 77 -23.59 44.28 -56.83
C LYS A 77 -22.45 43.49 -57.47
N GLU A 78 -22.12 43.78 -58.73
CA GLU A 78 -21.02 43.15 -59.43
C GLU A 78 -19.68 43.47 -58.78
N ARG A 79 -19.46 44.73 -58.39
CA ARG A 79 -18.25 45.15 -57.68
C ARG A 79 -18.11 44.49 -56.31
N GLU A 80 -19.22 44.35 -55.58
CA GLU A 80 -19.22 43.68 -54.27
C GLU A 80 -18.97 42.17 -54.42
N LEU A 81 -19.60 41.52 -55.40
CA LEU A 81 -19.36 40.11 -55.71
C LEU A 81 -17.92 39.87 -56.18
N ALA A 82 -17.34 40.78 -56.96
CA ALA A 82 -15.94 40.75 -57.34
C ALA A 82 -15.00 40.91 -56.12
N ARG A 83 -15.34 41.80 -55.18
CA ARG A 83 -14.59 41.98 -53.93
C ARG A 83 -14.64 40.73 -53.05
N GLN A 84 -15.81 40.11 -52.89
CA GLN A 84 -15.98 38.86 -52.16
C GLN A 84 -15.18 37.72 -52.79
N LYS A 85 -15.27 37.56 -54.12
CA LYS A 85 -14.48 36.57 -54.84
C LYS A 85 -12.98 36.81 -54.70
N ALA A 86 -12.52 38.06 -54.76
CA ALA A 86 -11.12 38.41 -54.57
C ALA A 86 -10.64 38.09 -53.14
N GLY A 87 -11.46 38.35 -52.12
CA GLY A 87 -11.19 37.97 -50.72
C GLY A 87 -11.09 36.45 -50.55
N ASN A 88 -12.07 35.71 -51.05
CA ASN A 88 -12.08 34.25 -51.01
C ASN A 88 -10.88 33.65 -51.76
N LEU A 89 -10.51 34.23 -52.90
CA LEU A 89 -9.36 33.79 -53.68
C LEU A 89 -8.05 34.02 -52.92
N LEU A 90 -7.94 35.11 -52.14
CA LEU A 90 -6.79 35.35 -51.28
C LEU A 90 -6.68 34.31 -50.16
N ILE A 91 -7.80 34.04 -49.46
CA ILE A 91 -7.87 33.04 -48.39
C ILE A 91 -7.48 31.66 -48.94
N LEU A 92 -8.11 31.24 -50.05
CA LEU A 92 -7.84 29.95 -50.68
C LEU A 92 -6.39 29.83 -51.15
N LYS A 93 -5.79 30.92 -51.65
CA LYS A 93 -4.35 30.96 -51.98
C LYS A 93 -3.46 30.79 -50.75
N GLN A 94 -3.85 31.35 -49.61
CA GLN A 94 -3.10 31.17 -48.36
C GLN A 94 -3.22 29.73 -47.84
N GLU A 95 -4.41 29.14 -47.88
CA GLU A 95 -4.65 27.75 -47.51
C GLU A 95 -3.86 26.79 -48.41
N LEU A 96 -3.86 27.00 -49.73
CA LEU A 96 -3.04 26.21 -50.66
C LEU A 96 -1.55 26.32 -50.33
N LYS A 97 -1.06 27.51 -49.96
CA LYS A 97 0.33 27.69 -49.53
C LYS A 97 0.62 26.97 -48.21
N ALA A 98 -0.31 26.93 -47.27
CA ALA A 98 -0.14 26.22 -46.00
C ALA A 98 -0.13 24.69 -46.23
N LEU A 99 -1.10 24.17 -46.99
CA LEU A 99 -1.20 22.75 -47.32
C LEU A 99 0.01 22.26 -48.13
N THR A 100 0.51 23.06 -49.07
CA THR A 100 1.71 22.70 -49.83
C THR A 100 2.95 22.64 -48.95
N LYS A 101 3.12 23.57 -48.00
CA LYS A 101 4.20 23.48 -47.01
C LYS A 101 4.10 22.20 -46.19
N GLU A 102 2.91 21.86 -45.72
CA GLU A 102 2.71 20.65 -44.90
C GLU A 102 2.97 19.38 -45.71
N ARG A 103 2.52 19.33 -46.97
CA ARG A 103 2.84 18.24 -47.89
C ARG A 103 4.35 18.07 -48.07
N VAL A 104 5.09 19.16 -48.24
CA VAL A 104 6.56 19.11 -48.39
C VAL A 104 7.23 18.59 -47.12
N LYS A 105 6.78 19.02 -45.93
CA LYS A 105 7.30 18.51 -44.65
C LYS A 105 7.05 17.00 -44.51
N ILE A 106 5.83 16.55 -44.78
CA ILE A 106 5.47 15.13 -44.70
C ILE A 106 6.28 14.33 -45.73
N ALA A 107 6.43 14.83 -46.96
CA ALA A 107 7.24 14.18 -47.98
C ALA A 107 8.71 14.02 -47.55
N ALA A 108 9.30 15.07 -46.97
CA ALA A 108 10.67 15.01 -46.44
C ALA A 108 10.79 14.01 -45.26
N LEU A 109 9.76 13.89 -44.42
CA LEU A 109 9.73 12.88 -43.38
C LEU A 109 9.63 11.46 -43.96
N VAL A 110 8.78 11.23 -44.96
CA VAL A 110 8.65 9.93 -45.63
C VAL A 110 9.99 9.52 -46.26
N GLU A 111 10.67 10.44 -46.94
CA GLU A 111 11.99 10.20 -47.54
C GLU A 111 13.04 9.82 -46.48
N LYS A 112 13.04 10.49 -45.32
CA LYS A 112 13.91 10.12 -44.18
C LYS A 112 13.63 8.71 -43.66
N HIS A 113 12.37 8.30 -43.58
CA HIS A 113 11.97 6.99 -43.06
C HIS A 113 12.06 5.86 -44.09
N GLU A 114 12.36 6.18 -45.36
CA GLU A 114 12.48 5.20 -46.45
C GLU A 114 13.57 4.13 -46.17
N ILE A 115 14.59 4.50 -45.39
CA ILE A 115 15.65 3.59 -44.94
C ILE A 115 15.07 2.38 -44.19
N TYR A 116 14.07 2.61 -43.33
CA TYR A 116 13.41 1.55 -42.56
C TYR A 116 12.55 0.65 -43.45
N SER A 117 11.85 1.23 -44.43
CA SER A 117 11.08 0.46 -45.41
C SER A 117 11.99 -0.45 -46.25
N ARG A 118 13.10 0.08 -46.77
CA ARG A 118 14.11 -0.72 -47.49
C ARG A 118 14.74 -1.80 -46.61
N PHE A 119 14.94 -1.52 -45.32
CA PHE A 119 15.43 -2.52 -44.38
C PHE A 119 14.41 -3.63 -44.15
N LEU A 120 13.14 -3.30 -43.91
CA LEU A 120 12.07 -4.29 -43.73
C LEU A 120 11.90 -5.16 -44.98
N ASP A 121 12.00 -4.59 -46.17
CA ASP A 121 12.00 -5.35 -47.42
C ASP A 121 13.17 -6.35 -47.50
N LYS A 122 14.37 -5.97 -47.03
CA LYS A 122 15.50 -6.90 -46.95
C LYS A 122 15.24 -8.02 -45.94
N VAL A 123 14.64 -7.71 -44.80
CA VAL A 123 14.28 -8.69 -43.76
C VAL A 123 13.22 -9.67 -44.28
N VAL A 124 12.20 -9.18 -44.98
CA VAL A 124 11.18 -10.01 -45.64
C VAL A 124 11.81 -10.88 -46.72
N LYS A 125 12.70 -10.35 -47.55
CA LYS A 125 13.41 -11.14 -48.58
C LYS A 125 14.35 -12.19 -48.00
N ALA A 126 14.98 -11.91 -46.86
CA ALA A 126 15.88 -12.84 -46.18
C ALA A 126 15.12 -13.92 -45.39
N SER A 127 13.93 -13.60 -44.89
CA SER A 127 13.09 -14.51 -44.14
C SER A 127 12.15 -15.30 -45.06
N LYS A 128 12.08 -16.61 -44.91
CA LYS A 128 11.06 -17.43 -45.58
C LYS A 128 9.71 -17.42 -44.85
N GLN A 129 9.64 -16.83 -43.65
CA GLN A 129 8.50 -16.91 -42.74
C GLN A 129 7.56 -15.71 -42.86
N PHE A 130 8.00 -14.61 -43.47
CA PHE A 130 7.21 -13.38 -43.60
C PHE A 130 7.07 -13.04 -45.08
N GLN A 131 5.85 -12.69 -45.50
CA GLN A 131 5.57 -12.25 -46.87
C GLN A 131 5.57 -10.73 -46.99
N GLU A 132 5.23 -10.01 -45.91
CA GLU A 132 5.07 -8.56 -45.91
C GLU A 132 5.67 -7.92 -44.65
N ALA A 133 6.07 -6.65 -44.78
CA ALA A 133 6.68 -5.88 -43.70
C ALA A 133 5.78 -5.75 -42.46
N TRP A 134 4.45 -5.68 -42.64
CA TRP A 134 3.52 -5.60 -41.51
C TRP A 134 3.50 -6.87 -40.65
N GLN A 135 3.76 -8.04 -41.23
CA GLN A 135 3.80 -9.31 -40.47
C GLN A 135 5.00 -9.33 -39.51
N VAL A 136 6.13 -8.77 -39.96
CA VAL A 136 7.32 -8.57 -39.12
C VAL A 136 7.00 -7.60 -37.98
N MET A 137 6.35 -6.48 -38.28
CA MET A 137 5.94 -5.50 -37.26
C MET A 137 4.99 -6.12 -36.23
N SER A 138 3.95 -6.83 -36.69
CA SER A 138 3.00 -7.52 -35.80
C SER A 138 3.70 -8.57 -34.93
N ARG A 139 4.68 -9.29 -35.46
CA ARG A 139 5.49 -10.23 -34.67
C ARG A 139 6.34 -9.51 -33.62
N VAL A 140 6.92 -8.36 -33.97
CA VAL A 140 7.69 -7.55 -33.02
C VAL A 140 6.78 -7.00 -31.93
N ASP A 141 5.59 -6.49 -32.29
CA ASP A 141 4.63 -5.95 -31.33
C ASP A 141 4.18 -7.03 -30.34
N THR A 142 3.83 -8.23 -30.83
CA THR A 142 3.50 -9.37 -29.97
C THR A 142 4.69 -9.81 -29.10
N LEU A 143 5.92 -9.74 -29.61
CA LEU A 143 7.12 -10.05 -28.82
C LEU A 143 7.39 -8.99 -27.74
N VAL A 144 7.15 -7.71 -28.03
CA VAL A 144 7.27 -6.62 -27.07
C VAL A 144 6.20 -6.77 -25.98
N GLN A 145 4.96 -7.03 -26.37
CA GLN A 145 3.86 -7.26 -25.42
C GLN A 145 4.18 -8.46 -24.50
N THR A 146 4.55 -9.61 -25.07
CA THR A 146 4.91 -10.79 -24.26
C THR A 146 6.12 -10.53 -23.36
N ARG A 147 7.11 -9.75 -23.82
CA ARG A 147 8.23 -9.33 -22.97
C ARG A 147 7.75 -8.47 -21.80
N GLU A 148 6.85 -7.51 -22.01
CA GLU A 148 6.29 -6.67 -20.95
C GLU A 148 5.49 -7.48 -19.93
N GLU A 149 4.68 -8.43 -20.39
CA GLU A 149 3.94 -9.38 -19.54
C GLU A 149 4.90 -10.24 -18.71
N LEU A 150 5.96 -10.79 -19.34
CA LEU A 150 6.98 -11.57 -18.64
C LEU A 150 7.74 -10.75 -17.61
N LEU A 151 8.13 -9.51 -17.93
CA LEU A 151 8.79 -8.62 -16.98
C LEU A 151 7.89 -8.31 -15.78
N THR A 152 6.59 -8.11 -16.01
CA THR A 152 5.61 -7.89 -14.95
C THR A 152 5.47 -9.13 -14.07
N SER A 153 5.37 -10.32 -14.69
CA SER A 153 5.31 -11.59 -13.95
C SER A 153 6.57 -11.87 -13.13
N ILE A 154 7.76 -11.61 -13.69
CA ILE A 154 9.03 -11.74 -12.95
C ILE A 154 9.05 -10.81 -11.75
N LYS A 155 8.60 -9.55 -11.92
CA LYS A 155 8.52 -8.59 -10.82
C LYS A 155 7.57 -9.07 -9.71
N GLN A 156 6.38 -9.57 -10.06
CA GLN A 156 5.43 -10.11 -9.09
C GLN A 156 5.97 -11.35 -8.37
N ASN A 157 6.64 -12.25 -9.10
CA ASN A 157 7.27 -13.42 -8.50
C ASN A 157 8.39 -13.00 -7.54
N GLN A 158 9.19 -11.99 -7.90
CA GLN A 158 10.23 -11.46 -7.03
C GLN A 158 9.64 -10.85 -5.76
N GLU A 159 8.60 -10.02 -5.87
CA GLU A 159 7.88 -9.47 -4.71
C GLU A 159 7.33 -10.59 -3.83
N CYS A 160 6.72 -11.63 -4.40
CA CYS A 160 6.24 -12.79 -3.65
C CYS A 160 7.38 -13.52 -2.92
N CYS A 161 8.50 -13.81 -3.60
CA CYS A 161 9.68 -14.40 -2.97
C CYS A 161 10.24 -13.52 -1.85
N GLU A 162 10.28 -12.20 -2.03
CA GLU A 162 10.71 -11.26 -1.01
C GLU A 162 9.78 -11.28 0.21
N THR A 163 8.46 -11.37 0.02
CA THR A 163 7.50 -11.49 1.14
C THR A 163 7.66 -12.79 1.92
N VAL A 164 7.86 -13.93 1.25
CA VAL A 164 8.11 -15.21 1.93
C VAL A 164 9.45 -15.17 2.66
N ARG A 165 10.48 -14.54 2.06
CA ARG A 165 11.80 -14.39 2.68
C ARG A 165 11.74 -13.53 3.94
N THR A 166 10.99 -12.43 3.94
CA THR A 166 10.82 -11.59 5.15
C THR A 166 10.04 -12.32 6.24
N GLN A 167 8.99 -13.06 5.89
CA GLN A 167 8.25 -13.90 6.84
C GLN A 167 9.15 -14.96 7.48
N LEU A 168 10.01 -15.61 6.68
CA LEU A 168 10.97 -16.59 7.18
C LEU A 168 11.97 -15.96 8.15
N THR A 169 12.57 -14.83 7.79
CA THR A 169 13.50 -14.12 8.67
C THR A 169 12.83 -13.75 9.99
N GLN A 170 11.61 -13.21 9.95
CA GLN A 170 10.87 -12.85 11.15
C GLN A 170 10.56 -14.08 12.04
N TYR A 171 10.20 -15.21 11.43
CA TYR A 171 9.97 -16.45 12.17
C TYR A 171 11.25 -16.98 12.83
N LEU A 172 12.39 -16.87 12.15
CA LEU A 172 13.69 -17.25 12.69
C LEU A 172 14.09 -16.35 13.87
N GLU A 173 13.98 -15.03 13.73
CA GLU A 173 14.23 -14.08 14.82
C GLU A 173 13.36 -14.37 16.05
N GLN A 174 12.06 -14.58 15.85
CA GLN A 174 11.15 -14.94 16.94
C GLN A 174 11.53 -16.26 17.62
N ASN A 175 12.02 -17.24 16.86
CA ASN A 175 12.50 -18.50 17.42
C ASN A 175 13.80 -18.34 18.18
N GLU A 176 14.74 -17.53 17.68
CA GLU A 176 15.98 -17.20 18.38
C GLU A 176 15.69 -16.50 19.72
N ASP A 177 14.76 -15.54 19.73
CA ASP A 177 14.30 -14.87 20.95
C ASP A 177 13.69 -15.87 21.95
N ARG A 178 12.85 -16.80 21.47
CA ARG A 178 12.27 -17.86 22.31
C ARG A 178 13.34 -18.79 22.87
N LEU A 179 14.29 -19.21 22.03
CA LEU A 179 15.38 -20.08 22.44
C LEU A 179 16.25 -19.40 23.50
N LEU A 180 16.56 -18.12 23.31
CA LEU A 180 17.28 -17.32 24.30
C LEU A 180 16.50 -17.19 25.61
N HIS A 181 15.19 -16.94 25.53
CA HIS A 181 14.32 -16.88 26.72
C HIS A 181 14.32 -18.20 27.50
N TYR A 182 14.17 -19.34 26.83
CA TYR A 182 14.20 -20.65 27.48
C TYR A 182 15.59 -20.99 28.02
N ASN A 183 16.66 -20.66 27.32
CA ASN A 183 18.03 -20.86 27.79
C ASN A 183 18.30 -20.05 29.07
N ASN A 184 17.90 -18.78 29.09
CA ASN A 184 18.00 -17.94 30.30
C ASN A 184 17.21 -18.51 31.47
N ARG A 185 16.02 -19.06 31.23
CA ARG A 185 15.23 -19.76 32.27
C ARG A 185 15.91 -21.03 32.73
N LEU A 186 16.46 -21.83 31.83
CA LEU A 186 17.20 -23.05 32.15
C LEU A 186 18.43 -22.74 33.00
N ALA A 187 19.19 -21.70 32.65
CA ALA A 187 20.33 -21.24 33.44
C ALA A 187 19.90 -20.76 34.84
N LYS A 188 18.77 -20.06 34.96
CA LYS A 188 18.22 -19.67 36.26
C LYS A 188 17.84 -20.89 37.12
N LEU A 189 17.18 -21.88 36.52
CA LEU A 189 16.80 -23.11 37.22
C LEU A 189 18.01 -23.93 37.65
N HIS A 190 19.03 -24.07 36.79
CA HIS A 190 20.29 -24.72 37.16
C HIS A 190 20.96 -24.04 38.34
N ARG A 191 21.08 -22.71 38.35
CA ARG A 191 21.66 -21.98 39.50
C ARG A 191 20.90 -22.23 40.80
N ILE A 192 19.56 -22.31 40.75
CA ILE A 192 18.74 -22.64 41.92
C ILE A 192 19.01 -24.08 42.37
N LEU A 193 19.05 -25.02 41.43
CA LEU A 193 19.32 -26.42 41.71
C LEU A 193 20.70 -26.60 42.37
N ASP A 194 21.73 -26.01 41.79
CA ASP A 194 23.11 -26.06 42.30
C ASP A 194 23.21 -25.48 43.72
N ARG A 195 22.50 -24.37 43.97
CA ARG A 195 22.40 -23.78 45.30
C ARG A 195 21.74 -24.72 46.30
N VAL A 196 20.58 -25.27 45.98
CA VAL A 196 19.85 -26.19 46.87
C VAL A 196 20.67 -27.45 47.13
N HIS A 197 21.29 -28.03 46.11
CA HIS A 197 22.19 -29.18 46.27
C HIS A 197 23.37 -28.86 47.20
N SER A 198 23.98 -27.69 47.05
CA SER A 198 25.08 -27.25 47.91
C SER A 198 24.63 -27.10 49.38
N GLU A 199 23.44 -26.54 49.61
CA GLU A 199 22.84 -26.42 50.94
C GLU A 199 22.53 -27.80 51.54
N THR A 200 21.94 -28.72 50.76
CA THR A 200 21.65 -30.10 51.18
C THR A 200 22.93 -30.84 51.57
N MET A 201 23.99 -30.78 50.74
CA MET A 201 25.27 -31.41 51.05
C MET A 201 25.89 -30.89 52.35
N LEU A 202 25.77 -29.58 52.63
CA LEU A 202 26.24 -28.99 53.88
C LEU A 202 25.50 -29.58 55.10
N TRP A 203 24.18 -29.69 55.01
CA TRP A 203 23.36 -30.23 56.10
C TRP A 203 23.54 -31.73 56.28
N GLU A 204 23.68 -32.50 55.20
CA GLU A 204 24.00 -33.93 55.27
C GLU A 204 25.34 -34.18 55.96
N SER A 205 26.37 -33.39 55.62
CA SER A 205 27.68 -33.47 56.27
C SER A 205 27.60 -33.16 57.77
N ARG A 206 26.88 -32.09 58.14
CA ARG A 206 26.63 -31.75 59.55
C ARG A 206 25.87 -32.85 60.29
N TRP A 207 24.83 -33.40 59.67
CA TRP A 207 24.04 -34.48 60.24
C TRP A 207 24.89 -35.74 60.44
N ALA A 208 25.69 -36.14 59.44
CA ALA A 208 26.61 -37.26 59.54
C ALA A 208 27.62 -37.08 60.68
N HIS A 209 28.15 -35.86 60.87
CA HIS A 209 29.05 -35.56 61.98
C HIS A 209 28.36 -35.72 63.35
N ILE A 210 27.14 -35.19 63.50
CA ILE A 210 26.35 -35.34 64.73
C ILE A 210 26.07 -36.82 64.99
N GLN A 211 25.66 -37.56 63.96
CA GLN A 211 25.37 -38.99 64.05
C GLN A 211 26.62 -39.79 64.47
N ASN A 212 27.77 -39.56 63.83
CA ASN A 212 29.04 -40.20 64.22
C ASN A 212 29.41 -39.89 65.67
N THR A 213 29.19 -38.65 66.12
CA THR A 213 29.43 -38.25 67.51
C THR A 213 28.47 -38.95 68.48
N ALA A 214 27.19 -39.10 68.11
CA ALA A 214 26.23 -39.85 68.92
C ALA A 214 26.58 -41.34 68.99
N THR A 215 26.99 -41.95 67.87
CA THR A 215 27.42 -43.36 67.83
C THR A 215 28.65 -43.60 68.69
N THR A 216 29.67 -42.73 68.62
CA THR A 216 30.87 -42.84 69.48
C THR A 216 30.52 -42.70 70.96
N LYS A 217 29.67 -41.73 71.35
CA LYS A 217 29.18 -41.59 72.74
C LYS A 217 28.40 -42.82 73.20
N THR A 218 27.55 -43.37 72.32
CA THR A 218 26.76 -44.57 72.62
C THR A 218 27.65 -45.79 72.81
N MET A 219 28.67 -45.94 71.97
CA MET A 219 29.68 -47.01 72.08
C MET A 219 30.49 -46.88 73.38
N LEU A 220 30.93 -45.68 73.73
CA LEU A 220 31.63 -45.43 75.00
C LEU A 220 30.75 -45.76 76.20
N LEU A 221 29.49 -45.32 76.20
CA LEU A 221 28.53 -45.64 77.26
C LEU A 221 28.32 -47.15 77.39
N ALA A 222 28.14 -47.87 76.27
CA ALA A 222 28.03 -49.32 76.27
C ALA A 222 29.29 -49.99 76.84
N THR A 223 30.47 -49.49 76.48
CA THR A 223 31.76 -50.00 76.98
C THR A 223 31.91 -49.78 78.48
N ILE A 224 31.62 -48.57 78.98
CA ILE A 224 31.63 -48.26 80.41
C ILE A 224 30.65 -49.16 81.17
N LYS A 225 29.42 -49.33 80.67
CA LYS A 225 28.42 -50.21 81.28
C LYS A 225 28.94 -51.65 81.38
N MET A 226 29.53 -52.18 80.31
CA MET A 226 30.10 -53.53 80.32
C MET A 226 31.28 -53.66 81.29
N ALA A 227 32.20 -52.69 81.31
CA ALA A 227 33.32 -52.67 82.24
C ALA A 227 32.84 -52.60 83.70
N THR A 228 31.86 -51.77 84.01
CA THR A 228 31.26 -51.66 85.36
C THR A 228 30.60 -52.96 85.80
N VAL A 229 29.82 -53.61 84.93
CA VAL A 229 29.22 -54.92 85.22
C VAL A 229 30.32 -55.96 85.50
N ASN A 230 31.36 -56.02 84.66
CA ASN A 230 32.47 -56.95 84.83
C ASN A 230 33.22 -56.73 86.16
N LEU A 231 33.47 -55.46 86.52
CA LEU A 231 34.10 -55.10 87.78
C LEU A 231 33.22 -55.46 88.97
N TYR A 232 31.92 -55.11 88.94
CA TYR A 232 30.96 -55.46 89.99
C TYR A 232 30.85 -56.98 90.20
N GLN A 233 30.78 -57.76 89.12
CA GLN A 233 30.77 -59.22 89.22
C GLN A 233 32.06 -59.74 89.88
N THR A 234 33.20 -59.14 89.57
CA THR A 234 34.49 -59.54 90.14
C THR A 234 34.61 -59.16 91.63
N THR A 235 34.17 -57.96 92.03
CA THR A 235 34.20 -57.53 93.43
C THR A 235 33.17 -58.28 94.26
N ASN A 236 31.96 -58.51 93.74
CA ASN A 236 30.91 -59.26 94.42
C ASN A 236 31.30 -60.73 94.64
N LYS A 237 32.09 -61.34 93.74
CA LYS A 237 32.66 -62.69 93.95
C LYS A 237 33.71 -62.72 95.08
N LYS A 238 34.41 -61.61 95.33
CA LYS A 238 35.50 -61.52 96.34
C LYS A 238 35.01 -61.06 97.71
N ALA A 239 33.90 -60.32 97.77
CA ALA A 239 33.26 -59.99 99.03
C ALA A 239 32.58 -61.24 99.60
N GLN A 240 33.06 -61.73 100.75
CA GLN A 240 32.50 -62.94 101.39
C GLN A 240 31.06 -62.73 101.88
N ASP A 241 30.65 -61.48 102.15
CA ASP A 241 29.26 -61.13 102.50
C ASP A 241 28.51 -60.72 101.23
N GLY A 242 27.66 -61.62 100.71
CA GLY A 242 26.95 -61.43 99.45
C GLY A 242 26.20 -60.10 99.35
N TRP A 243 26.68 -59.19 98.50
CA TRP A 243 25.99 -57.93 98.24
C TRP A 243 24.84 -58.24 97.30
N GLY A 244 23.63 -58.42 97.84
CA GLY A 244 22.43 -58.87 97.11
C GLY A 244 22.30 -58.38 95.66
N GLU A 245 21.75 -59.22 94.78
CA GLU A 245 21.81 -59.07 93.33
C GLU A 245 21.36 -57.67 92.85
N VAL A 246 22.26 -56.92 92.19
CA VAL A 246 21.93 -55.64 91.56
C VAL A 246 21.55 -55.88 90.10
N ALA A 247 20.43 -55.30 89.68
CA ALA A 247 19.94 -55.40 88.31
C ALA A 247 21.01 -54.97 87.28
N LEU A 248 21.13 -55.74 86.20
CA LEU A 248 22.16 -55.56 85.15
C LEU A 248 22.14 -54.16 84.50
N LYS A 249 20.98 -53.48 84.49
CA LYS A 249 20.79 -52.15 83.89
C LYS A 249 21.13 -50.99 84.83
N ASP A 250 21.31 -51.24 86.14
CA ASP A 250 21.53 -50.20 87.15
C ASP A 250 23.03 -49.98 87.39
N THR A 251 23.67 -49.35 86.40
CA THR A 251 25.13 -49.12 86.37
C THR A 251 25.62 -48.28 87.55
N LEU A 252 24.80 -47.34 88.05
CA LEU A 252 25.17 -46.47 89.16
C LEU A 252 25.26 -47.26 90.47
N LYS A 253 24.24 -48.09 90.79
CA LYS A 253 24.27 -48.93 91.98
C LYS A 253 25.39 -49.97 91.95
N GLN A 254 25.72 -50.51 90.77
CA GLN A 254 26.87 -51.41 90.61
C GLN A 254 28.18 -50.70 90.94
N LEU A 255 28.36 -49.47 90.44
CA LEU A 255 29.54 -48.66 90.71
C LEU A 255 29.64 -48.26 92.18
N ASP A 256 28.53 -47.90 92.84
CA ASP A 256 28.50 -47.60 94.28
C ASP A 256 28.97 -48.80 95.12
N LYS A 257 28.56 -50.02 94.75
CA LYS A 257 29.00 -51.24 95.43
C LYS A 257 30.49 -51.51 95.19
N VAL A 258 30.97 -51.34 93.96
CA VAL A 258 32.41 -51.44 93.63
C VAL A 258 33.20 -50.42 94.44
N GLN A 259 32.72 -49.17 94.53
CA GLN A 259 33.36 -48.10 95.29
C GLN A 259 33.43 -48.43 96.77
N LYS A 260 32.31 -48.84 97.40
CA LYS A 260 32.29 -49.23 98.82
C LYS A 260 33.24 -50.41 99.11
N PHE A 261 33.30 -51.40 98.21
CA PHE A 261 34.26 -52.51 98.33
C PHE A 261 35.71 -52.02 98.29
N LEU A 262 36.05 -51.13 97.35
CA LEU A 262 37.39 -50.55 97.26
C LEU A 262 37.74 -49.68 98.48
N SER A 263 36.80 -48.89 98.99
CA SER A 263 36.99 -48.09 100.20
C SER A 263 37.21 -48.97 101.44
N ASN A 264 36.48 -50.08 101.57
CA ASN A 264 36.69 -51.03 102.65
C ASN A 264 38.07 -51.69 102.56
N LEU A 265 38.51 -52.08 101.35
CA LEU A 265 39.87 -52.57 101.12
C LEU A 265 40.93 -51.53 101.47
N HIS A 266 40.70 -50.26 101.13
CA HIS A 266 41.63 -49.17 101.42
C HIS A 266 41.72 -48.88 102.92
N LEU A 267 40.61 -48.95 103.66
CA LEU A 267 40.61 -48.88 105.13
C LEU A 267 41.38 -50.06 105.74
N TYR A 268 41.21 -51.27 105.21
CA TYR A 268 41.97 -52.46 105.65
C TYR A 268 43.47 -52.36 105.37
N LEU A 269 43.87 -51.73 104.26
CA LEU A 269 45.27 -51.50 103.89
C LEU A 269 45.88 -50.28 104.60
N GLY A 270 45.08 -49.28 104.96
CA GLY A 270 45.50 -48.08 105.69
C GLY A 270 45.86 -48.35 107.16
N GLU A 271 45.40 -49.47 107.73
CA GLU A 271 45.81 -49.94 109.06
C GLU A 271 47.11 -50.78 109.03
N GLY A 272 47.74 -50.98 107.87
CA GLY A 272 49.04 -51.66 107.70
C GLY A 272 50.14 -50.77 107.12
N GLN A 273 50.99 -50.23 108.00
CA GLN A 273 52.32 -49.56 107.88
C GLN A 273 52.94 -49.17 106.50
N PRO A 274 53.74 -48.08 106.44
CA PRO A 274 54.44 -47.62 105.24
C PRO A 274 55.75 -48.40 105.01
N SER A 275 56.04 -48.79 103.75
CA SER A 275 57.32 -48.55 103.07
C SER A 275 57.48 -49.32 101.75
N THR A 276 57.97 -48.57 100.76
CA THR A 276 58.88 -48.97 99.68
C THR A 276 58.54 -50.19 98.82
N ASN A 277 58.14 -49.96 97.56
CA ASN A 277 58.97 -50.39 96.43
C ASN A 277 58.49 -49.79 95.09
N LYS A 278 59.47 -49.41 94.28
CA LYS A 278 59.34 -48.85 92.94
C LYS A 278 58.73 -49.88 91.97
N SER A 279 57.78 -49.46 91.14
CA SER A 279 57.64 -50.03 89.80
C SER A 279 57.24 -48.95 88.80
N THR A 280 58.19 -48.66 87.92
CA THR A 280 58.10 -48.04 86.60
C THR A 280 56.72 -48.14 85.96
N PHE A 281 56.06 -47.01 85.75
CA PHE A 281 54.99 -46.89 84.76
C PHE A 281 55.60 -46.40 83.45
N PRO A 282 55.44 -47.12 82.32
CA PRO A 282 55.86 -46.61 81.03
C PRO A 282 54.98 -45.43 80.63
N THR A 283 55.63 -44.30 80.36
CA THR A 283 55.05 -43.15 79.67
C THR A 283 54.65 -43.58 78.27
N LEU A 284 53.36 -43.89 78.06
CA LEU A 284 52.79 -43.99 76.72
C LEU A 284 52.37 -42.58 76.26
N THR A 285 53.33 -41.85 75.70
CA THR A 285 53.03 -40.83 74.69
C THR A 285 52.52 -41.55 73.45
N HIS A 286 51.25 -41.34 73.10
CA HIS A 286 50.77 -41.05 71.73
C HIS A 286 49.25 -41.17 71.69
N LEU A 287 48.56 -40.04 71.86
CA LEU A 287 47.30 -39.76 71.18
C LEU A 287 47.36 -38.27 70.81
N THR A 288 47.95 -38.03 69.66
CA THR A 288 47.91 -36.75 68.95
C THR A 288 46.46 -36.36 68.75
N LEU A 289 45.98 -35.40 69.53
CA LEU A 289 44.77 -34.64 69.25
C LEU A 289 45.08 -33.60 68.18
N ASN A 290 45.36 -34.06 66.97
CA ASN A 290 45.44 -33.21 65.79
C ASN A 290 44.19 -33.46 64.95
N HIS A 291 43.15 -32.67 65.18
CA HIS A 291 42.15 -32.28 64.18
C HIS A 291 41.51 -30.95 64.63
N ILE A 292 42.34 -29.91 64.76
CA ILE A 292 41.88 -28.53 64.60
C ILE A 292 42.07 -28.22 63.12
N HIS A 293 41.05 -28.50 62.31
CA HIS A 293 40.96 -27.87 61.00
C HIS A 293 40.50 -26.43 61.20
N THR A 294 41.47 -25.54 61.05
CA THR A 294 41.39 -24.17 60.57
C THR A 294 40.06 -23.82 59.86
N LEU A 295 39.19 -23.08 60.54
CA LEU A 295 38.25 -22.17 59.88
C LEU A 295 39.06 -20.98 59.38
N LYS A 296 39.37 -20.95 58.09
CA LYS A 296 39.80 -19.74 57.38
C LYS A 296 38.54 -18.97 56.97
N PRO A 297 38.40 -17.67 57.28
CA PRO A 297 37.29 -16.89 56.76
C PRO A 297 37.56 -16.65 55.27
N LEU A 298 36.66 -17.14 54.40
CA LEU A 298 36.64 -16.72 53.01
C LEU A 298 36.01 -15.33 52.95
N THR A 299 36.82 -14.39 52.50
CA THR A 299 36.47 -13.02 52.13
C THR A 299 35.28 -13.00 51.17
N LYS A 300 34.38 -12.05 51.42
CA LYS A 300 33.38 -11.59 50.45
C LYS A 300 34.10 -11.04 49.22
N ASP A 301 33.73 -11.54 48.06
CA ASP A 301 33.47 -10.78 46.83
C ASP A 301 32.26 -11.42 46.15
#